data_AF-A0A517MAY0-F1
#
_entry.id   AF-A0A517MAY0-F1
#
_cell.length_a   1.000
_cell.length_b   1.000
_cell.length_c   1.000
_cell.angle_alpha   90.00
_cell.angle_beta   90.00
_cell.angle_gamma   90.00
#
_symmetry.space_group_name_H-M   'P 1'
#
loop_
_entity.id
_entity.type
_entity.pdbx_description
1 polymer ?
#
loop_
_entity_poly.entity_id
_entity_poly.type
_entity_poly.pdbx_seq_one_letter_code
_entity_poly.pdbx_strand_id
1 'polypeptide(L)'
;MRLLKSFLIGLVSVVASSVTAWNSAAAKDRIIAYDRDIAPIMREHCAGCHRPGQSGPFSLLSRSDVVRQAATIGAVVEDGYMPPWKPVPTGIKFANDRRLTPEEKDLIEQWVSQLTSPEYEAELVDLPVEPLDSVNERSAWSLGPPDLVVRMREPFAVPAEGPDIYRSFVMPVGLADDRWIKAMELHSMARGTVHHALFFVDPDGTARTRSKRDGQTGFSGMSFLSPSGSGFDAIAKNMNRGLGGYVPGAIPNRLPDDLARKLPAGSDIVMQTHFHPIGREVNEQAELGLYFAKQPPSQRIIPIQVPALFGIGAGIDIPAGNENYLVADTYKLPIDVEAIEIGGHAHYLCKSMRMTAIQPDGKQLDLLRIDSWDLDWQDQYQFKNRISLPKGTMLRVQIRYDNSDSNPSNPFSPPRRVQWGRESNDEMGSIVLHVVARTEADREVLEQDIERFTLASIRRRIDSRTKSFSRLTGLKPGVNLLLTLFDRNHDGALQGEEIPVSHRNNLLDFFDLDADQTLSSAELKRARELYAKLMQSDDDS
;
A
#
# COMPACT_ATOMS: atom_id res chain seq x y z
N MET A 1 85.20 36.47 32.35
CA MET A 1 85.23 37.95 32.47
C MET A 1 83.80 38.45 32.50
N ARG A 2 83.46 39.24 33.52
CA ARG A 2 82.13 39.78 33.83
C ARG A 2 81.56 40.60 32.65
N LEU A 3 80.24 40.59 32.45
CA LEU A 3 79.36 41.74 32.77
C LEU A 3 77.89 41.48 32.38
N LEU A 4 77.03 42.14 33.16
CA LEU A 4 75.58 41.98 33.34
C LEU A 4 74.76 42.92 32.41
N LYS A 5 73.45 42.62 32.33
CA LYS A 5 72.27 43.54 32.36
C LYS A 5 71.60 44.01 31.04
N SER A 6 70.35 43.56 30.86
CA SER A 6 69.09 44.37 30.82
C SER A 6 68.11 44.10 29.67
N PHE A 7 66.92 43.59 30.04
CA PHE A 7 65.55 43.99 29.64
C PHE A 7 65.27 44.59 28.24
N LEU A 8 64.37 43.98 27.47
CA LEU A 8 63.03 44.55 27.18
C LEU A 8 62.06 43.54 26.55
N ILE A 9 60.81 43.59 27.03
CA ILE A 9 59.59 42.89 26.61
C ILE A 9 58.89 43.73 25.53
N GLY A 10 58.31 43.11 24.50
CA GLY A 10 57.28 43.76 23.67
C GLY A 10 57.05 43.11 22.30
N LEU A 11 55.80 42.76 22.02
CA LEU A 11 55.22 42.37 20.72
C LEU A 11 55.42 40.93 20.21
N VAL A 12 54.73 39.96 20.81
CA VAL A 12 54.21 38.78 20.08
C VAL A 12 52.80 38.45 20.59
N SER A 13 51.86 39.34 20.30
CA SER A 13 50.42 39.07 20.42
C SER A 13 49.76 39.58 19.15
N VAL A 14 48.86 38.78 18.57
CA VAL A 14 48.06 39.02 17.34
C VAL A 14 48.67 38.52 16.01
N VAL A 15 48.97 37.22 15.90
CA VAL A 15 48.94 36.53 14.57
C VAL A 15 48.38 35.08 14.65
N ALA A 16 48.05 34.56 15.83
CA ALA A 16 47.68 33.14 15.99
C ALA A 16 46.17 32.84 16.08
N SER A 17 45.30 33.77 15.64
CA SER A 17 43.83 33.61 15.72
C SER A 17 43.11 33.75 14.38
N SER A 18 43.84 33.84 13.26
CA SER A 18 43.25 34.05 11.92
C SER A 18 43.41 32.85 10.97
N VAL A 19 44.05 31.75 11.39
CA VAL A 19 44.32 30.60 10.51
C VAL A 19 43.29 29.46 10.66
N THR A 20 42.42 29.48 11.67
CA THR A 20 41.39 28.45 11.87
C THR A 20 40.01 28.82 11.31
N ALA A 21 39.85 29.99 10.68
CA ALA A 21 38.59 30.45 10.10
C ALA A 21 38.52 30.38 8.56
N TRP A 22 39.55 29.89 7.87
CA TRP A 22 39.62 29.87 6.40
C TRP A 22 39.27 28.53 5.75
N ASN A 23 38.96 27.48 6.52
CA ASN A 23 38.57 26.18 5.95
C ASN A 23 37.06 25.87 6.00
N SER A 24 36.21 26.81 6.42
CA SER A 24 34.75 26.65 6.37
C SER A 24 34.04 27.57 5.38
N ALA A 25 34.76 28.44 4.67
CA ALA A 25 34.17 29.35 3.68
C ALA A 25 34.31 28.87 2.22
N ALA A 26 35.24 27.96 1.92
CA ALA A 26 35.55 27.55 0.54
C ALA A 26 34.60 26.49 -0.06
N ALA A 27 33.55 26.07 0.66
CA ALA A 27 32.59 25.07 0.16
C ALA A 27 31.40 25.69 -0.60
N LYS A 28 31.29 27.02 -0.70
CA LYS A 28 30.17 27.73 -1.38
C LYS A 28 30.47 28.19 -2.81
N ASP A 29 31.68 28.02 -3.32
CA ASP A 29 32.10 28.58 -4.62
C ASP A 29 32.20 27.54 -5.76
N ARG A 30 31.68 26.31 -5.57
CA ARG A 30 31.64 25.32 -6.65
C ARG A 30 30.36 25.49 -7.45
N ILE A 31 30.50 25.73 -8.76
CA ILE A 31 29.40 25.63 -9.71
C ILE A 31 28.93 24.17 -9.76
N ILE A 32 27.63 23.96 -9.52
CA ILE A 32 27.00 22.64 -9.54
C ILE A 32 26.65 22.29 -10.99
N ALA A 33 27.44 21.42 -11.59
CA ALA A 33 27.30 21.08 -13.00
C ALA A 33 26.16 20.07 -13.17
N TYR A 34 25.21 20.35 -14.07
CA TYR A 34 24.04 19.49 -14.26
C TYR A 34 24.44 18.03 -14.56
N ASP A 35 25.29 17.80 -15.58
CA ASP A 35 25.59 16.44 -16.07
C ASP A 35 26.34 15.59 -15.04
N ARG A 36 27.19 16.23 -14.22
CA ARG A 36 28.00 15.56 -13.20
C ARG A 36 27.25 15.38 -11.88
N ASP A 37 26.54 16.41 -11.43
CA ASP A 37 26.04 16.48 -10.05
C ASP A 37 24.53 16.23 -9.97
N ILE A 38 23.73 16.66 -10.96
CA ILE A 38 22.25 16.61 -10.90
C ILE A 38 21.66 15.47 -11.73
N ALA A 39 22.19 15.24 -12.94
CA ALA A 39 21.71 14.19 -13.83
C ALA A 39 21.73 12.78 -13.18
N PRO A 40 22.75 12.38 -12.38
CA PRO A 40 22.70 11.12 -11.64
C PRO A 40 21.51 11.04 -10.67
N ILE A 41 21.25 12.12 -9.92
CA ILE A 41 20.14 12.19 -8.95
C ILE A 41 18.79 12.07 -9.68
N MET A 42 18.61 12.80 -10.77
CA MET A 42 17.38 12.75 -11.57
C MET A 42 17.14 11.35 -12.15
N ARG A 43 18.20 10.68 -12.64
CA ARG A 43 18.11 9.31 -13.15
C ARG A 43 17.69 8.31 -12.07
N GLU A 44 18.31 8.40 -10.91
CA GLU A 44 18.15 7.40 -9.86
C GLU A 44 16.81 7.55 -9.13
N HIS A 45 16.40 8.79 -8.82
CA HIS A 45 15.27 9.04 -7.91
C HIS A 45 14.00 9.54 -8.61
N CYS A 46 14.11 10.17 -9.78
CA CYS A 46 12.98 10.89 -10.41
C CYS A 46 12.53 10.26 -11.73
N ALA A 47 13.46 9.87 -12.59
CA ALA A 47 13.20 9.44 -13.97
C ALA A 47 12.39 8.14 -14.06
N GLY A 48 12.33 7.34 -13.00
CA GLY A 48 11.46 6.15 -12.93
C GLY A 48 9.99 6.50 -13.17
N CYS A 49 9.52 7.59 -12.56
CA CYS A 49 8.14 8.09 -12.68
C CYS A 49 8.03 9.23 -13.70
N HIS A 50 9.05 10.09 -13.82
CA HIS A 50 9.06 11.25 -14.70
C HIS A 50 9.65 10.93 -16.08
N ARG A 51 9.03 9.98 -16.78
CA ARG A 51 9.35 9.64 -18.16
C ARG A 51 8.08 9.39 -18.97
N PRO A 52 8.11 9.50 -20.31
CA PRO A 52 6.93 9.29 -21.15
C PRO A 52 6.21 7.98 -20.83
N GLY A 53 4.89 8.08 -20.68
CA GLY A 53 4.05 6.94 -20.34
C GLY A 53 4.22 6.42 -18.91
N GLN A 54 4.77 7.19 -17.97
CA GLN A 54 4.78 6.87 -16.54
C GLN A 54 3.89 7.84 -15.73
N SER A 55 3.86 7.72 -14.39
CA SER A 55 2.93 8.48 -13.53
C SER A 55 3.28 9.96 -13.36
N GLY A 56 4.51 10.37 -13.67
CA GLY A 56 4.93 11.77 -13.59
C GLY A 56 4.24 12.62 -14.66
N PRO A 57 3.77 13.84 -14.33
CA PRO A 57 3.02 14.70 -15.26
C PRO A 57 3.89 15.30 -16.37
N PHE A 58 5.22 15.22 -16.25
CA PHE A 58 6.20 15.69 -17.22
C PHE A 58 7.44 14.80 -17.22
N SER A 59 8.19 14.85 -18.31
CA SER A 59 9.49 14.19 -18.46
C SER A 59 10.58 14.91 -17.64
N LEU A 60 11.51 14.15 -17.07
CA LEU A 60 12.78 14.62 -16.52
C LEU A 60 13.97 13.90 -17.19
N LEU A 61 13.78 13.45 -18.43
CA LEU A 61 14.80 12.71 -19.18
C LEU A 61 15.84 13.59 -19.87
N SER A 62 15.60 14.89 -20.04
CA SER A 62 16.54 15.80 -20.68
C SER A 62 16.91 16.96 -19.76
N ARG A 63 18.13 17.49 -19.90
CA ARG A 63 18.57 18.71 -19.19
C ARG A 63 17.56 19.85 -19.36
N SER A 64 17.04 20.02 -20.57
CA SER A 64 16.05 21.06 -20.86
C SER A 64 14.77 20.88 -20.05
N ASP A 65 14.30 19.64 -19.86
CA ASP A 65 13.10 19.35 -19.09
C ASP A 65 13.35 19.65 -17.60
N VAL A 66 14.48 19.18 -17.07
CA VAL A 66 14.84 19.40 -15.66
C VAL A 66 15.00 20.88 -15.35
N VAL A 67 15.68 21.65 -16.21
CA VAL A 67 15.86 23.10 -16.05
C VAL A 67 14.51 23.82 -16.05
N ARG A 68 13.58 23.47 -16.96
CA ARG A 68 12.24 24.08 -16.98
C ARG A 68 11.44 23.82 -15.71
N GLN A 69 11.70 22.72 -15.01
CA GLN A 69 11.01 22.33 -13.79
C GLN A 69 11.81 22.62 -12.52
N ALA A 70 12.98 23.25 -12.63
CA ALA A 70 13.95 23.35 -11.53
C ALA A 70 13.37 24.01 -10.26
N ALA A 71 12.59 25.09 -10.42
CA ALA A 71 11.94 25.74 -9.28
C ALA A 71 10.92 24.82 -8.59
N THR A 72 10.13 24.09 -9.37
CA THR A 72 9.18 23.09 -8.84
C THR A 72 9.91 21.95 -8.14
N ILE A 73 10.96 21.42 -8.77
CA ILE A 73 11.82 20.35 -8.21
C ILE A 73 12.39 20.79 -6.86
N GLY A 74 12.97 21.99 -6.79
CA GLY A 74 13.49 22.56 -5.54
C GLY A 74 12.44 22.59 -4.45
N ALA A 75 11.26 23.15 -4.73
CA ALA A 75 10.17 23.27 -3.76
C ALA A 75 9.66 21.91 -3.25
N VAL A 76 9.46 20.92 -4.13
CA VAL A 76 8.95 19.59 -3.72
C VAL A 76 9.99 18.74 -3.01
N VAL A 77 11.29 18.97 -3.26
CA VAL A 77 12.39 18.29 -2.56
C VAL A 77 12.60 18.89 -1.17
N GLU A 78 12.51 20.22 -1.06
CA GLU A 78 12.60 20.97 0.20
C GLU A 78 11.47 20.55 1.16
N ASP A 79 10.23 20.50 0.68
CA ASP A 79 9.06 20.06 1.45
C ASP A 79 9.04 18.54 1.70
N GLY A 80 9.92 17.78 1.02
CA GLY A 80 9.96 16.31 1.12
C GLY A 80 8.76 15.60 0.48
N TYR A 81 7.99 16.31 -0.34
CA TYR A 81 6.91 15.74 -1.14
C TYR A 81 7.45 14.75 -2.18
N MET A 82 8.61 15.05 -2.77
CA MET A 82 9.29 14.19 -3.74
C MET A 82 10.73 13.88 -3.31
N PRO A 83 11.24 12.68 -3.66
CA PRO A 83 10.48 11.52 -4.13
C PRO A 83 9.60 10.94 -2.99
N PRO A 84 8.42 10.36 -3.32
CA PRO A 84 7.44 9.97 -2.31
C PRO A 84 7.95 8.78 -1.47
N TRP A 85 8.17 9.02 -0.17
CA TRP A 85 8.61 8.00 0.77
C TRP A 85 8.13 8.30 2.19
N LYS A 86 7.12 7.56 2.65
CA LYS A 86 6.47 7.79 3.94
C LYS A 86 7.16 7.17 5.18
N PRO A 87 7.92 6.05 5.08
CA PRO A 87 8.60 5.49 6.23
C PRO A 87 9.71 6.40 6.75
N VAL A 88 9.67 6.69 8.05
CA VAL A 88 10.75 7.41 8.72
C VAL A 88 11.90 6.47 9.07
N PRO A 89 13.14 6.96 9.24
CA PRO A 89 14.27 6.11 9.65
C PRO A 89 14.04 5.42 11.00
N THR A 90 14.07 4.08 11.04
CA THR A 90 13.98 3.26 12.27
C THR A 90 15.22 2.41 12.53
N GLY A 91 16.24 2.49 11.66
CA GLY A 91 17.37 1.56 11.62
C GLY A 91 17.15 0.37 10.68
N ILE A 92 15.90 0.11 10.29
CA ILE A 92 15.58 -0.82 9.20
C ILE A 92 15.92 -0.18 7.84
N LYS A 93 16.50 -0.99 6.94
CA LYS A 93 16.85 -0.57 5.58
C LYS A 93 15.93 -1.29 4.59
N PHE A 94 15.40 -0.54 3.64
CA PHE A 94 14.56 -1.06 2.57
C PHE A 94 15.36 -1.13 1.26
N ALA A 95 15.08 -2.13 0.43
CA ALA A 95 15.73 -2.32 -0.87
C ALA A 95 15.27 -1.29 -1.90
N ASN A 96 14.03 -0.82 -1.76
CA ASN A 96 13.39 0.16 -2.63
C ASN A 96 13.36 1.58 -2.03
N ASP A 97 14.25 1.88 -1.08
CA ASP A 97 14.41 3.22 -0.48
C ASP A 97 14.83 4.21 -1.56
N ARG A 98 13.92 5.15 -1.87
CA ARG A 98 14.09 6.15 -2.93
C ARG A 98 14.40 7.54 -2.39
N ARG A 99 14.70 7.69 -1.10
CA ARG A 99 14.95 9.00 -0.52
C ARG A 99 16.25 9.59 -1.05
N LEU A 100 16.22 10.90 -1.24
CA LEU A 100 17.42 11.71 -1.43
C LEU A 100 18.23 11.76 -0.12
N THR A 101 19.54 11.62 -0.22
CA THR A 101 20.44 11.91 0.91
C THR A 101 20.46 13.41 1.21
N PRO A 102 20.86 13.84 2.42
CA PRO A 102 21.04 15.26 2.72
C PRO A 102 21.94 15.97 1.70
N GLU A 103 23.02 15.32 1.27
CA GLU A 103 23.96 15.86 0.29
C GLU A 103 23.32 15.99 -1.11
N GLU A 104 22.49 15.03 -1.54
CA GLU A 104 21.75 15.12 -2.80
C GLU A 104 20.72 16.25 -2.79
N LYS A 105 20.04 16.46 -1.65
CA LYS A 105 19.13 17.60 -1.47
C LYS A 105 19.87 18.93 -1.53
N ASP A 106 20.97 19.04 -0.79
CA ASP A 106 21.82 20.24 -0.79
C ASP A 106 22.35 20.56 -2.20
N LEU A 107 22.69 19.54 -2.99
CA LEU A 107 23.11 19.72 -4.38
C LEU A 107 21.98 20.27 -5.26
N ILE A 108 20.77 19.73 -5.13
CA ILE A 108 19.59 20.22 -5.87
C ILE A 108 19.30 21.67 -5.48
N GLU A 109 19.24 21.98 -4.19
CA GLU A 109 18.95 23.32 -3.69
C GLU A 109 19.98 24.35 -4.17
N GLN A 110 21.28 24.03 -4.05
CA GLN A 110 22.35 24.89 -4.55
C GLN A 110 22.26 25.06 -6.07
N TRP A 111 22.04 23.98 -6.81
CA TRP A 111 21.89 24.04 -8.26
C TRP A 111 20.73 24.95 -8.68
N VAL A 112 19.55 24.78 -8.07
CA VAL A 112 18.38 25.63 -8.35
C VAL A 112 18.69 27.10 -8.05
N SER A 113 19.38 27.39 -6.95
CA SER A 113 19.77 28.77 -6.61
C SER A 113 20.76 29.38 -7.62
N GLN A 114 21.65 28.56 -8.19
CA GLN A 114 22.68 29.00 -9.14
C GLN A 114 22.13 29.21 -10.55
N LEU A 115 21.00 28.60 -10.94
CA LEU A 115 20.42 28.68 -12.29
C LEU A 115 20.14 30.11 -12.79
N THR A 116 19.97 31.06 -11.87
CA THR A 116 19.73 32.47 -12.21
C THR A 116 20.99 33.34 -12.19
N SER A 117 22.15 32.75 -11.90
CA SER A 117 23.42 33.47 -11.83
C SER A 117 24.05 33.64 -13.22
N PRO A 118 24.68 34.80 -13.51
CA PRO A 118 25.37 35.03 -14.79
C PRO A 118 26.49 34.01 -15.07
N GLU A 119 27.12 33.46 -14.02
CA GLU A 119 28.17 32.45 -14.11
C GLU A 119 27.61 31.10 -14.59
N TYR A 120 26.38 30.77 -14.20
CA TYR A 120 25.68 29.56 -14.63
C TYR A 120 25.14 29.69 -16.06
N GLU A 121 24.65 30.87 -16.46
CA GLU A 121 24.24 31.14 -17.84
C GLU A 121 25.37 30.93 -18.84
N ALA A 122 26.62 31.22 -18.46
CA ALA A 122 27.80 30.98 -19.28
C ALA A 122 28.17 29.48 -19.44
N GLU A 123 27.69 28.62 -18.53
CA GLU A 123 27.86 27.15 -18.58
C GLU A 123 26.64 26.43 -19.21
N LEU A 124 25.56 27.18 -19.53
CA LEU A 124 24.43 26.72 -20.34
C LEU A 124 24.76 26.63 -21.85
N VAL A 125 26.02 26.81 -22.24
CA VAL A 125 26.50 26.67 -23.62
C VAL A 125 26.43 25.21 -24.05
N ASP A 126 25.30 24.86 -24.68
CA ASP A 126 25.07 23.80 -25.66
C ASP A 126 25.99 22.57 -25.53
N LEU A 127 26.01 21.96 -24.34
CA LEU A 127 26.56 20.62 -24.19
C LEU A 127 25.55 19.65 -24.82
N PRO A 128 26.01 18.75 -25.70
CA PRO A 128 25.12 17.78 -26.33
C PRO A 128 24.36 17.04 -25.23
N VAL A 129 23.04 16.99 -25.40
CA VAL A 129 22.14 16.15 -24.62
C VAL A 129 22.61 14.72 -24.89
N GLU A 130 23.42 14.14 -24.00
CA GLU A 130 23.34 12.70 -23.89
C GLU A 130 21.92 12.44 -23.40
N PRO A 131 21.07 11.74 -24.18
CA PRO A 131 19.83 11.23 -23.62
C PRO A 131 20.24 10.44 -22.37
N LEU A 132 19.37 10.39 -21.36
CA LEU A 132 19.61 9.49 -20.23
C LEU A 132 19.42 8.04 -20.74
N ASP A 133 20.36 7.58 -21.58
CA ASP A 133 20.40 6.33 -22.35
C ASP A 133 20.31 5.08 -21.46
N SER A 134 20.35 5.26 -20.13
CA SER A 134 20.29 4.19 -19.14
C SER A 134 18.88 3.89 -18.62
N VAL A 135 17.86 4.72 -18.87
CA VAL A 135 16.48 4.39 -18.46
C VAL A 135 15.77 3.59 -19.56
N ASN A 136 16.34 2.42 -19.87
CA ASN A 136 15.73 1.36 -20.67
C ASN A 136 14.95 1.86 -21.91
N GLU A 137 15.53 2.74 -22.74
CA GLU A 137 14.88 3.20 -23.98
C GLU A 137 14.52 2.04 -24.94
N ARG A 138 15.11 0.86 -24.73
CA ARG A 138 14.85 -0.36 -25.50
C ARG A 138 13.55 -1.07 -25.11
N SER A 139 12.93 -0.72 -23.97
CA SER A 139 11.74 -1.40 -23.46
C SER A 139 10.80 -0.42 -22.75
N ALA A 140 9.55 -0.36 -23.20
CA ALA A 140 8.48 0.35 -22.47
C ALA A 140 8.33 -0.15 -21.01
N TRP A 141 8.78 -1.38 -20.74
CA TRP A 141 8.77 -2.02 -19.42
C TRP A 141 10.04 -1.72 -18.63
N SER A 142 9.85 -1.29 -17.37
CA SER A 142 10.90 -0.85 -16.45
C SER A 142 11.89 -1.97 -16.10
N LEU A 143 11.40 -3.21 -15.97
CA LEU A 143 12.23 -4.38 -15.63
C LEU A 143 12.81 -5.13 -16.86
N GLY A 144 12.77 -4.50 -18.05
CA GLY A 144 13.04 -5.13 -19.35
C GLY A 144 11.80 -5.86 -19.91
N PRO A 145 11.87 -6.50 -21.09
CA PRO A 145 10.72 -7.20 -21.65
C PRO A 145 10.17 -8.29 -20.71
N PRO A 146 8.85 -8.35 -20.46
CA PRO A 146 8.24 -9.41 -19.67
C PRO A 146 8.21 -10.75 -20.41
N ASP A 147 8.15 -11.84 -19.65
CA ASP A 147 8.02 -13.20 -20.22
C ASP A 147 6.61 -13.43 -20.81
N LEU A 148 5.60 -12.75 -20.27
CA LEU A 148 4.22 -12.76 -20.75
C LEU A 148 3.56 -11.40 -20.50
N VAL A 149 2.86 -10.87 -21.50
CA VAL A 149 1.96 -9.71 -21.34
C VAL A 149 0.53 -10.21 -21.36
N VAL A 150 -0.21 -9.98 -20.28
CA VAL A 150 -1.66 -10.21 -20.22
C VAL A 150 -2.40 -8.88 -20.33
N ARG A 151 -3.57 -8.88 -20.96
CA ARG A 151 -4.27 -7.64 -21.36
C ARG A 151 -5.74 -7.66 -21.01
N MET A 152 -6.28 -6.49 -20.69
CA MET A 152 -7.73 -6.26 -20.73
C MET A 152 -8.24 -6.41 -22.16
N ARG A 153 -9.22 -7.29 -22.36
CA ARG A 153 -9.78 -7.56 -23.70
C ARG A 153 -10.61 -6.40 -24.23
N GLU A 154 -11.26 -5.66 -23.34
CA GLU A 154 -12.13 -4.54 -23.67
C GLU A 154 -11.78 -3.35 -22.79
N PRO A 155 -11.93 -2.12 -23.30
CA PRO A 155 -11.74 -0.93 -22.50
C PRO A 155 -12.89 -0.73 -21.51
N PHE A 156 -12.60 0.00 -20.45
CA PHE A 156 -13.59 0.51 -19.50
C PHE A 156 -13.53 2.03 -19.48
N ALA A 157 -14.65 2.70 -19.75
CA ALA A 157 -14.75 4.15 -19.70
C ALA A 157 -14.87 4.60 -18.24
N VAL A 158 -13.81 5.21 -17.71
CA VAL A 158 -13.83 5.89 -16.42
C VAL A 158 -14.50 7.26 -16.63
N PRO A 159 -15.64 7.55 -15.97
CA PRO A 159 -16.35 8.80 -16.16
C PRO A 159 -15.53 10.00 -15.69
N ALA A 160 -15.89 11.19 -16.19
CA ALA A 160 -15.24 12.44 -15.82
C ALA A 160 -15.48 12.82 -14.34
N GLU A 161 -16.67 12.55 -13.83
CA GLU A 161 -17.13 12.94 -12.49
C GLU A 161 -17.89 11.77 -11.85
N GLY A 162 -18.03 11.82 -10.52
CA GLY A 162 -18.77 10.83 -9.75
C GLY A 162 -18.02 10.37 -8.49
N PRO A 163 -18.60 9.41 -7.75
CA PRO A 163 -17.89 8.76 -6.66
C PRO A 163 -16.72 7.92 -7.19
N ASP A 164 -15.88 7.48 -6.27
CA ASP A 164 -14.86 6.48 -6.55
C ASP A 164 -15.46 5.18 -7.11
N ILE A 165 -14.71 4.52 -7.99
CA ILE A 165 -15.17 3.31 -8.68
C ILE A 165 -14.25 2.15 -8.36
N TYR A 166 -14.79 1.12 -7.71
CA TYR A 166 -14.11 -0.17 -7.52
C TYR A 166 -14.55 -1.18 -8.57
N ARG A 167 -13.66 -1.47 -9.52
CA ARG A 167 -13.96 -2.33 -10.68
C ARG A 167 -12.95 -3.46 -10.81
N SER A 168 -13.44 -4.68 -10.99
CA SER A 168 -12.64 -5.88 -11.21
C SER A 168 -12.64 -6.26 -12.69
N PHE A 169 -11.46 -6.44 -13.27
CA PHE A 169 -11.25 -6.82 -14.66
C PHE A 169 -10.59 -8.18 -14.75
N VAL A 170 -11.19 -9.07 -15.53
CA VAL A 170 -10.62 -10.39 -15.80
C VAL A 170 -9.62 -10.26 -16.95
N MET A 171 -8.39 -10.69 -16.69
CA MET A 171 -7.25 -10.70 -17.63
C MET A 171 -6.88 -12.15 -17.92
N PRO A 172 -7.29 -12.69 -19.08
CA PRO A 172 -7.02 -14.09 -19.40
C PRO A 172 -5.54 -14.35 -19.65
N VAL A 173 -5.00 -15.38 -18.98
CA VAL A 173 -3.57 -15.71 -19.06
C VAL A 173 -3.31 -16.83 -20.08
N GLY A 174 -4.07 -17.93 -20.02
CA GLY A 174 -3.98 -19.02 -20.98
C GLY A 174 -2.74 -19.92 -20.87
N LEU A 175 -2.16 -20.05 -19.67
CA LEU A 175 -1.00 -20.94 -19.44
C LEU A 175 -1.41 -22.41 -19.40
N ALA A 176 -0.61 -23.26 -20.04
CA ALA A 176 -0.76 -24.72 -20.01
C ALA A 176 -0.20 -25.35 -18.73
N ASP A 177 0.83 -24.76 -18.14
CA ASP A 177 1.54 -25.26 -16.96
C ASP A 177 1.59 -24.19 -15.85
N ASP A 178 1.73 -24.65 -14.61
CA ASP A 178 1.97 -23.77 -13.46
C ASP A 178 3.24 -22.93 -13.68
N ARG A 179 3.16 -21.64 -13.38
CA ARG A 179 4.29 -20.70 -13.41
C ARG A 179 4.45 -20.00 -12.08
N TRP A 180 5.62 -19.39 -11.88
CA TRP A 180 6.00 -18.73 -10.63
C TRP A 180 6.36 -17.29 -10.93
N ILE A 181 5.52 -16.34 -10.52
CA ILE A 181 5.67 -14.91 -10.77
C ILE A 181 6.75 -14.34 -9.84
N LYS A 182 7.80 -13.77 -10.42
CA LYS A 182 8.92 -13.11 -9.76
C LYS A 182 8.73 -11.60 -9.63
N ALA A 183 8.03 -11.00 -10.60
CA ALA A 183 7.65 -9.59 -10.60
C ALA A 183 6.42 -9.39 -11.48
N MET A 184 5.74 -8.27 -11.25
CA MET A 184 4.62 -7.79 -12.06
C MET A 184 4.82 -6.30 -12.32
N GLU A 185 4.45 -5.84 -13.50
CA GLU A 185 4.45 -4.42 -13.85
C GLU A 185 3.12 -4.08 -14.53
N LEU A 186 2.43 -3.06 -14.02
CA LEU A 186 1.15 -2.60 -14.59
C LEU A 186 1.40 -1.43 -15.54
N HIS A 187 0.91 -1.56 -16.77
CA HIS A 187 0.77 -0.47 -17.71
C HIS A 187 -0.72 -0.15 -17.88
N SER A 188 -1.22 0.75 -17.04
CA SER A 188 -2.57 1.31 -17.17
C SER A 188 -2.59 2.39 -18.26
N MET A 189 -3.71 2.49 -18.99
CA MET A 189 -3.98 3.59 -19.92
C MET A 189 -4.64 4.78 -19.19
N ALA A 190 -5.34 4.52 -18.08
CA ALA A 190 -6.00 5.54 -17.27
C ALA A 190 -5.18 5.92 -16.01
N ARG A 191 -3.85 6.03 -16.12
CA ARG A 191 -2.95 6.21 -14.97
C ARG A 191 -3.33 7.36 -14.03
N GLY A 192 -3.85 8.45 -14.57
CA GLY A 192 -4.28 9.60 -13.79
C GLY A 192 -5.54 9.35 -12.94
N THR A 193 -6.33 8.34 -13.25
CA THR A 193 -7.53 7.95 -12.49
C THR A 193 -7.29 6.75 -11.59
N VAL A 194 -6.27 5.91 -11.86
CA VAL A 194 -5.97 4.74 -11.01
C VAL A 194 -5.39 5.22 -9.68
N HIS A 195 -6.16 5.08 -8.61
CA HIS A 195 -5.68 5.33 -7.24
C HIS A 195 -4.91 4.12 -6.70
N HIS A 196 -5.39 2.90 -6.95
CA HIS A 196 -4.60 1.67 -6.81
C HIS A 196 -5.19 0.53 -7.65
N ALA A 197 -4.39 -0.51 -7.85
CA ALA A 197 -4.85 -1.77 -8.41
C ALA A 197 -4.35 -2.97 -7.58
N LEU A 198 -5.20 -3.95 -7.33
CA LEU A 198 -4.86 -5.19 -6.65
C LEU A 198 -4.98 -6.35 -7.64
N PHE A 199 -4.07 -7.32 -7.55
CA PHE A 199 -4.04 -8.46 -8.45
C PHE A 199 -4.36 -9.74 -7.71
N PHE A 200 -5.19 -10.58 -8.32
CA PHE A 200 -5.61 -11.86 -7.75
C PHE A 200 -5.57 -12.97 -8.80
N VAL A 201 -5.22 -14.19 -8.41
CA VAL A 201 -5.38 -15.38 -9.26
C VAL A 201 -6.85 -15.80 -9.29
N ASP A 202 -7.37 -16.23 -10.44
CA ASP A 202 -8.70 -16.84 -10.60
C ASP A 202 -8.60 -18.25 -11.19
N PRO A 203 -8.33 -19.27 -10.35
CA PRO A 203 -8.10 -20.64 -10.83
C PRO A 203 -9.39 -21.37 -11.18
N ASP A 204 -10.53 -20.94 -10.66
CA ASP A 204 -11.84 -21.58 -10.85
C ASP A 204 -12.75 -20.86 -11.86
N GLY A 205 -12.31 -19.71 -12.40
CA GLY A 205 -13.05 -18.93 -13.38
C GLY A 205 -14.27 -18.19 -12.81
N THR A 206 -14.40 -18.08 -11.48
CA THR A 206 -15.54 -17.40 -10.85
C THR A 206 -15.66 -15.96 -11.30
N ALA A 207 -14.53 -15.25 -11.45
CA ALA A 207 -14.54 -13.87 -11.91
C ALA A 207 -15.03 -13.75 -13.36
N ARG A 208 -14.71 -14.73 -14.24
CA ARG A 208 -15.26 -14.77 -15.61
C ARG A 208 -16.79 -14.80 -15.60
N THR A 209 -17.39 -15.60 -14.72
CA THR A 209 -18.86 -15.74 -14.63
C THR A 209 -19.58 -14.49 -14.12
N ARG A 210 -18.85 -13.58 -13.46
CA ARG A 210 -19.36 -12.30 -12.94
C ARG A 210 -19.16 -11.15 -13.92
N SER A 211 -18.16 -11.27 -14.80
CA SER A 211 -17.85 -10.23 -15.77
C SER A 211 -19.06 -9.85 -16.62
N LYS A 212 -19.30 -8.54 -16.75
CA LYS A 212 -20.36 -7.89 -17.53
C LYS A 212 -21.80 -8.18 -17.10
N ARG A 213 -22.05 -8.70 -15.88
CA ARG A 213 -23.42 -8.89 -15.38
C ARG A 213 -24.22 -7.59 -15.29
N ASP A 214 -23.54 -6.47 -15.07
CA ASP A 214 -24.13 -5.12 -15.05
C ASP A 214 -24.05 -4.39 -16.40
N GLY A 215 -23.72 -5.10 -17.48
CA GLY A 215 -23.62 -4.55 -18.84
C GLY A 215 -22.35 -3.75 -19.13
N GLN A 216 -21.43 -3.60 -18.17
CA GLN A 216 -20.17 -2.86 -18.35
C GLN A 216 -18.96 -3.79 -18.34
N THR A 217 -17.85 -3.39 -18.95
CA THR A 217 -16.57 -4.12 -18.88
C THR A 217 -16.17 -4.38 -17.43
N GLY A 218 -15.76 -5.62 -17.10
CA GLY A 218 -15.43 -6.01 -15.73
C GLY A 218 -16.67 -6.33 -14.87
N PHE A 219 -16.58 -6.17 -13.56
CA PHE A 219 -17.69 -6.27 -12.60
C PHE A 219 -17.34 -5.49 -11.31
N SER A 220 -18.32 -5.14 -10.48
CA SER A 220 -18.10 -4.31 -9.29
C SER A 220 -17.65 -5.14 -8.08
N GLY A 221 -16.81 -4.52 -7.23
CA GLY A 221 -16.38 -5.10 -5.97
C GLY A 221 -15.49 -6.35 -6.09
N MET A 222 -15.28 -7.03 -4.96
CA MET A 222 -14.44 -8.24 -4.83
C MET A 222 -15.25 -9.52 -4.55
N SER A 223 -16.52 -9.56 -4.95
CA SER A 223 -17.38 -10.73 -4.71
C SER A 223 -16.87 -12.02 -5.36
N PHE A 224 -15.91 -11.95 -6.28
CA PHE A 224 -15.20 -13.11 -6.83
C PHE A 224 -14.21 -13.78 -5.85
N LEU A 225 -13.75 -13.04 -4.84
CA LEU A 225 -13.03 -13.58 -3.68
C LEU A 225 -14.01 -14.17 -2.65
N SER A 226 -15.31 -14.02 -2.89
CA SER A 226 -16.32 -14.68 -2.08
C SER A 226 -16.38 -16.17 -2.46
N PRO A 227 -16.55 -17.08 -1.50
CA PRO A 227 -16.45 -18.53 -1.69
C PRO A 227 -17.21 -19.08 -2.91
N SER A 228 -16.46 -19.52 -3.92
CA SER A 228 -16.86 -20.56 -4.86
C SER A 228 -16.79 -21.92 -4.16
N GLY A 229 -17.65 -22.10 -3.15
CA GLY A 229 -17.67 -23.29 -2.30
C GLY A 229 -18.51 -23.08 -1.05
N SER A 230 -18.85 -24.18 -0.38
CA SER A 230 -19.48 -24.16 0.95
C SER A 230 -18.40 -24.16 2.03
N GLY A 231 -18.45 -23.20 2.97
CA GLY A 231 -17.66 -23.20 4.20
C GLY A 231 -16.45 -22.25 4.25
N PHE A 232 -15.92 -22.07 5.47
CA PHE A 232 -14.84 -21.16 5.85
C PHE A 232 -13.49 -21.37 5.18
N ASP A 233 -13.18 -22.60 4.77
CA ASP A 233 -11.99 -22.96 3.99
C ASP A 233 -11.78 -22.01 2.80
N ALA A 234 -12.87 -21.51 2.22
CA ALA A 234 -12.82 -20.61 1.08
C ALA A 234 -12.39 -19.18 1.44
N ILE A 235 -12.64 -18.68 2.66
CA ILE A 235 -12.21 -17.33 3.08
C ILE A 235 -10.67 -17.32 3.23
N ALA A 236 -10.10 -18.30 3.92
CA ALA A 236 -8.65 -18.45 4.07
C ALA A 236 -7.95 -18.78 2.74
N LYS A 237 -8.52 -19.68 1.92
CA LYS A 237 -7.98 -19.98 0.57
C LYS A 237 -8.01 -18.77 -0.35
N ASN A 238 -9.01 -17.89 -0.25
CA ASN A 238 -9.13 -16.71 -1.11
C ASN A 238 -8.20 -15.55 -0.70
N MET A 239 -7.84 -15.41 0.59
CA MET A 239 -6.80 -14.46 1.01
C MET A 239 -5.42 -14.78 0.42
N ASN A 240 -5.16 -16.05 0.10
CA ASN A 240 -3.90 -16.49 -0.52
C ASN A 240 -3.89 -16.37 -2.07
N ARG A 241 -4.94 -15.78 -2.66
CA ARG A 241 -5.01 -15.52 -4.12
C ARG A 241 -4.33 -14.22 -4.52
N GLY A 242 -3.94 -13.38 -3.55
CA GLY A 242 -3.32 -12.07 -3.80
C GLY A 242 -1.93 -12.18 -4.43
N LEU A 243 -1.74 -11.47 -5.54
CA LEU A 243 -0.48 -11.36 -6.26
C LEU A 243 0.29 -10.07 -5.96
N GLY A 244 -0.28 -9.19 -5.14
CA GLY A 244 0.27 -7.88 -4.80
C GLY A 244 -0.63 -6.75 -5.29
N GLY A 245 -0.10 -5.53 -5.25
CA GLY A 245 -0.81 -4.34 -5.69
C GLY A 245 0.09 -3.34 -6.37
N TYR A 246 -0.53 -2.34 -6.98
CA TYR A 246 0.06 -1.20 -7.64
C TYR A 246 -0.56 0.06 -7.04
N VAL A 247 0.28 1.04 -6.74
CA VAL A 247 -0.12 2.44 -6.48
C VAL A 247 0.61 3.33 -7.48
N PRO A 248 0.08 4.51 -7.83
CA PRO A 248 0.81 5.52 -8.58
C PRO A 248 2.21 5.75 -7.98
N GLY A 249 3.22 5.77 -8.85
CA GLY A 249 4.62 5.94 -8.43
C GLY A 249 5.30 4.71 -7.83
N ALA A 250 4.59 3.57 -7.66
CA ALA A 250 5.23 2.32 -7.30
C ALA A 250 6.20 1.88 -8.41
N ILE A 251 7.45 1.62 -8.02
CA ILE A 251 8.47 1.08 -8.92
C ILE A 251 8.37 -0.45 -8.90
N PRO A 252 8.19 -1.12 -10.04
CA PRO A 252 8.10 -2.57 -10.07
C PRO A 252 9.43 -3.18 -9.61
N ASN A 253 9.35 -4.17 -8.71
CA ASN A 253 10.52 -4.84 -8.16
C ASN A 253 10.39 -6.35 -8.28
N ARG A 254 11.54 -7.03 -8.38
CA ARG A 254 11.63 -8.49 -8.31
C ARG A 254 11.62 -8.92 -6.85
N LEU A 255 10.80 -9.92 -6.52
CA LEU A 255 10.82 -10.56 -5.21
C LEU A 255 12.25 -11.06 -4.91
N PRO A 256 12.72 -10.99 -3.65
CA PRO A 256 14.10 -11.33 -3.32
C PRO A 256 14.38 -12.82 -3.50
N ASP A 257 15.66 -13.18 -3.54
CA ASP A 257 16.17 -14.56 -3.56
C ASP A 257 15.52 -15.44 -4.64
N ASP A 258 14.95 -16.58 -4.27
CA ASP A 258 14.19 -17.49 -5.13
C ASP A 258 12.67 -17.33 -4.98
N LEU A 259 12.20 -16.42 -4.10
CA LEU A 259 10.78 -16.22 -3.82
C LEU A 259 9.99 -15.86 -5.07
N ALA A 260 8.80 -16.44 -5.20
CA ALA A 260 7.89 -16.20 -6.30
C ALA A 260 6.45 -16.55 -5.89
N ARG A 261 5.45 -15.93 -6.54
CA ARG A 261 4.03 -16.21 -6.31
C ARG A 261 3.53 -17.22 -7.33
N LYS A 262 2.74 -18.20 -6.89
CA LYS A 262 2.23 -19.24 -7.79
C LYS A 262 1.16 -18.67 -8.73
N LEU A 263 1.27 -18.98 -10.02
CA LEU A 263 0.24 -18.79 -11.02
C LEU A 263 -0.14 -20.16 -11.61
N PRO A 264 -1.26 -20.76 -11.16
CA PRO A 264 -1.69 -22.07 -11.63
C PRO A 264 -2.00 -22.12 -13.13
N ALA A 265 -1.79 -23.27 -13.76
CA ALA A 265 -2.25 -23.56 -15.12
C ALA A 265 -3.75 -23.27 -15.28
N GLY A 266 -4.15 -22.75 -16.44
CA GLY A 266 -5.56 -22.46 -16.75
C GLY A 266 -6.22 -21.30 -15.98
N SER A 267 -5.51 -20.70 -15.01
CA SER A 267 -6.03 -19.58 -14.22
C SER A 267 -6.05 -18.26 -15.01
N ASP A 268 -6.95 -17.36 -14.61
CA ASP A 268 -6.90 -15.95 -15.00
C ASP A 268 -6.24 -15.09 -13.92
N ILE A 269 -5.90 -13.85 -14.27
CA ILE A 269 -5.62 -12.80 -13.29
C ILE A 269 -6.82 -11.86 -13.24
N VAL A 270 -7.23 -11.46 -12.05
CA VAL A 270 -8.20 -10.40 -11.82
C VAL A 270 -7.46 -9.17 -11.33
N MET A 271 -7.59 -8.06 -12.06
CA MET A 271 -7.13 -6.76 -11.63
C MET A 271 -8.32 -6.00 -11.05
N GLN A 272 -8.36 -5.81 -9.74
CA GLN A 272 -9.29 -4.90 -9.10
C GLN A 272 -8.67 -3.51 -9.06
N THR A 273 -9.32 -2.54 -9.71
CA THR A 273 -8.85 -1.16 -9.75
C THR A 273 -9.83 -0.26 -8.99
N HIS A 274 -9.26 0.61 -8.16
CA HIS A 274 -9.95 1.74 -7.57
C HIS A 274 -9.63 2.98 -8.40
N PHE A 275 -10.66 3.53 -9.05
CA PHE A 275 -10.54 4.75 -9.85
C PHE A 275 -11.08 5.96 -9.09
N HIS A 276 -10.34 7.05 -9.21
CA HIS A 276 -10.75 8.40 -8.82
C HIS A 276 -10.97 9.25 -10.09
N PRO A 277 -12.20 9.66 -10.40
CA PRO A 277 -12.48 10.55 -11.53
C PRO A 277 -11.72 11.88 -11.45
N ILE A 278 -11.23 12.39 -12.59
CA ILE A 278 -10.33 13.57 -12.63
C ILE A 278 -10.89 14.75 -13.45
N GLY A 279 -12.21 14.83 -13.62
CA GLY A 279 -12.87 15.88 -14.41
C GLY A 279 -12.81 15.69 -15.93
N ARG A 280 -12.32 14.54 -16.41
CA ARG A 280 -12.39 14.13 -17.83
C ARG A 280 -12.52 12.62 -17.97
N GLU A 281 -13.24 12.18 -19.00
CA GLU A 281 -13.40 10.77 -19.30
C GLU A 281 -12.07 10.17 -19.80
N VAL A 282 -11.72 8.98 -19.32
CA VAL A 282 -10.52 8.25 -19.74
C VAL A 282 -10.85 6.77 -19.89
N ASN A 283 -10.36 6.13 -20.95
CA ASN A 283 -10.50 4.69 -21.13
C ASN A 283 -9.37 3.95 -20.43
N GLU A 284 -9.70 3.01 -19.54
CA GLU A 284 -8.77 2.02 -19.03
C GLU A 284 -8.76 0.79 -19.93
N GLN A 285 -7.56 0.39 -20.35
CA GLN A 285 -7.32 -0.88 -21.03
C GLN A 285 -5.88 -1.33 -20.70
N ALA A 286 -5.72 -1.87 -19.50
CA ALA A 286 -4.40 -2.16 -18.96
C ALA A 286 -3.71 -3.36 -19.61
N GLU A 287 -2.39 -3.28 -19.67
CA GLU A 287 -1.48 -4.40 -19.87
C GLU A 287 -0.74 -4.72 -18.57
N LEU A 288 -0.51 -6.00 -18.30
CA LEU A 288 0.20 -6.49 -17.14
C LEU A 288 1.34 -7.39 -17.59
N GLY A 289 2.56 -6.93 -17.35
CA GLY A 289 3.79 -7.66 -17.65
C GLY A 289 4.11 -8.63 -16.51
N LEU A 290 4.25 -9.91 -16.84
CA LEU A 290 4.60 -10.98 -15.91
C LEU A 290 6.03 -11.44 -16.17
N TYR A 291 6.82 -11.49 -15.10
CA TYR A 291 8.18 -12.02 -15.12
C TYR A 291 8.24 -13.28 -14.29
N PHE A 292 8.69 -14.39 -14.86
CA PHE A 292 8.65 -15.70 -14.21
C PHE A 292 10.01 -16.11 -13.63
N ALA A 293 9.96 -16.76 -12.47
CA ALA A 293 11.09 -17.51 -11.94
C ALA A 293 11.31 -18.78 -12.77
N LYS A 294 12.58 -19.22 -12.85
CA LYS A 294 12.97 -20.42 -13.58
C LYS A 294 12.55 -21.72 -12.88
N GLN A 295 12.40 -21.68 -11.56
CA GLN A 295 12.07 -22.82 -10.70
C GLN A 295 11.05 -22.40 -9.64
N PRO A 296 10.30 -23.35 -9.06
CA PRO A 296 9.48 -23.11 -7.87
C PRO A 296 10.33 -22.54 -6.72
N PRO A 297 9.76 -21.64 -5.89
CA PRO A 297 10.48 -21.10 -4.74
C PRO A 297 10.61 -22.18 -3.65
N SER A 298 11.70 -22.13 -2.88
CA SER A 298 11.92 -23.01 -1.73
C SER A 298 11.03 -22.68 -0.54
N GLN A 299 10.47 -21.46 -0.50
CA GLN A 299 9.59 -20.97 0.56
C GLN A 299 8.39 -20.22 -0.03
N ARG A 300 7.29 -20.19 0.72
CA ARG A 300 6.09 -19.43 0.36
C ARG A 300 5.99 -18.14 1.18
N ILE A 301 5.53 -17.09 0.52
CA ILE A 301 5.22 -15.81 1.15
C ILE A 301 3.87 -15.93 1.86
N ILE A 302 3.82 -15.52 3.12
CA ILE A 302 2.64 -15.59 3.98
C ILE A 302 2.35 -14.17 4.50
N PRO A 303 1.20 -13.57 4.17
CA PRO A 303 0.84 -12.24 4.67
C PRO A 303 0.25 -12.32 6.08
N ILE A 304 0.77 -11.50 6.99
CA ILE A 304 0.20 -11.28 8.33
C ILE A 304 -0.36 -9.85 8.36
N GLN A 305 -1.69 -9.71 8.30
CA GLN A 305 -2.37 -8.42 8.34
C GLN A 305 -2.85 -8.10 9.75
N VAL A 306 -2.40 -6.98 10.32
CA VAL A 306 -2.76 -6.55 11.68
C VAL A 306 -3.19 -5.07 11.65
N PRO A 307 -4.40 -4.71 12.11
CA PRO A 307 -5.51 -5.61 12.43
C PRO A 307 -5.99 -6.42 11.21
N ALA A 308 -6.50 -7.64 11.43
CA ALA A 308 -6.98 -8.49 10.34
C ALA A 308 -8.20 -7.89 9.60
N LEU A 309 -8.27 -8.12 8.29
CA LEU A 309 -9.31 -7.63 7.38
C LEU A 309 -9.48 -6.12 7.48
N PHE A 310 -8.37 -5.39 7.40
CA PHE A 310 -8.35 -3.93 7.39
C PHE A 310 -9.08 -3.29 8.58
N GLY A 311 -9.06 -3.96 9.74
CA GLY A 311 -9.69 -3.43 10.96
C GLY A 311 -11.20 -3.61 11.05
N ILE A 312 -11.81 -4.52 10.25
CA ILE A 312 -13.27 -4.76 10.30
C ILE A 312 -13.80 -5.03 11.71
N GLY A 313 -13.02 -5.77 12.51
CA GLY A 313 -13.29 -6.10 13.91
C GLY A 313 -12.53 -5.27 14.94
N ALA A 314 -11.83 -4.22 14.50
CA ALA A 314 -11.01 -3.36 15.36
C ALA A 314 -11.79 -2.21 16.01
N GLY A 315 -13.08 -2.05 15.65
CA GLY A 315 -13.98 -1.08 16.27
C GLY A 315 -13.79 0.35 15.80
N ILE A 316 -13.40 0.56 14.53
CA ILE A 316 -13.28 1.90 13.92
C ILE A 316 -14.66 2.60 13.96
N ASP A 317 -14.75 3.61 14.82
CA ASP A 317 -15.89 4.53 14.97
C ASP A 317 -15.35 5.87 15.51
N ILE A 318 -14.91 6.73 14.58
CA ILE A 318 -14.16 7.96 14.84
C ILE A 318 -15.15 9.12 14.99
N PRO A 319 -15.31 9.72 16.19
CA PRO A 319 -16.19 10.86 16.38
C PRO A 319 -15.73 12.08 15.56
N ALA A 320 -16.67 12.92 15.14
CA ALA A 320 -16.37 14.23 14.57
C ALA A 320 -15.55 15.07 15.56
N GLY A 321 -14.51 15.75 15.08
CA GLY A 321 -13.64 16.60 15.89
C GLY A 321 -12.55 15.84 16.68
N ASN A 322 -12.48 14.51 16.61
CA ASN A 322 -11.45 13.76 17.32
C ASN A 322 -10.12 13.81 16.57
N GLU A 323 -9.15 14.55 17.10
CA GLU A 323 -7.82 14.75 16.48
C GLU A 323 -6.84 13.58 16.62
N ASN A 324 -7.16 12.55 17.43
CA ASN A 324 -6.20 11.51 17.78
C ASN A 324 -6.86 10.17 18.18
N TYR A 325 -7.74 9.66 17.32
CA TYR A 325 -8.39 8.38 17.53
C TYR A 325 -7.40 7.24 17.28
N LEU A 326 -7.19 6.35 18.27
CA LEU A 326 -6.23 5.25 18.18
C LEU A 326 -6.93 3.92 17.96
N VAL A 327 -6.53 3.21 16.90
CA VAL A 327 -6.79 1.79 16.72
C VAL A 327 -5.48 1.04 16.98
N ALA A 328 -5.54 -0.01 17.80
CA ALA A 328 -4.40 -0.87 18.08
C ALA A 328 -4.82 -2.34 18.09
N ASP A 329 -3.94 -3.21 17.61
CA ASP A 329 -4.12 -4.65 17.65
C ASP A 329 -2.74 -5.34 17.76
N THR A 330 -2.74 -6.60 18.19
CA THR A 330 -1.51 -7.38 18.36
C THR A 330 -1.65 -8.78 17.80
N TYR A 331 -0.55 -9.30 17.27
CA TYR A 331 -0.44 -10.69 16.81
C TYR A 331 0.86 -11.31 17.34
N LYS A 332 0.77 -12.50 17.93
CA LYS A 332 1.93 -13.21 18.50
C LYS A 332 2.33 -14.35 17.58
N LEU A 333 3.57 -14.35 17.11
CA LEU A 333 4.06 -15.34 16.17
C LEU A 333 4.10 -16.75 16.80
N PRO A 334 3.47 -17.77 16.19
CA PRO A 334 3.45 -19.14 16.72
C PRO A 334 4.74 -19.92 16.40
N ILE A 335 5.55 -19.41 15.47
CA ILE A 335 6.77 -20.02 14.92
C ILE A 335 7.86 -18.96 14.69
N ASP A 336 9.08 -19.41 14.41
CA ASP A 336 10.12 -18.53 13.86
C ASP A 336 9.78 -18.18 12.40
N VAL A 337 9.94 -16.90 12.03
CA VAL A 337 9.71 -16.43 10.66
C VAL A 337 10.82 -15.49 10.21
N GLU A 338 10.92 -15.29 8.90
CA GLU A 338 11.72 -14.21 8.32
C GLU A 338 10.81 -13.23 7.59
N ALA A 339 10.83 -11.96 8.00
CA ALA A 339 10.10 -10.89 7.36
C ALA A 339 10.84 -10.37 6.13
N ILE A 340 10.10 -10.17 5.03
CA ILE A 340 10.66 -9.82 3.71
C ILE A 340 10.14 -8.49 3.15
N GLU A 341 8.93 -8.10 3.51
CA GLU A 341 8.25 -6.91 2.98
C GLU A 341 7.16 -6.47 3.96
N ILE A 342 6.89 -5.17 4.05
CA ILE A 342 5.88 -4.59 4.92
C ILE A 342 5.16 -3.44 4.21
N GLY A 343 3.85 -3.31 4.40
CA GLY A 343 3.07 -2.24 3.79
C GLY A 343 1.91 -1.78 4.69
N GLY A 344 1.57 -0.51 4.60
CA GLY A 344 0.46 0.10 5.33
C GLY A 344 -0.75 0.35 4.43
N HIS A 345 -1.94 0.32 5.00
CA HIS A 345 -3.18 0.71 4.33
C HIS A 345 -4.10 1.41 5.32
N ALA A 346 -4.63 2.58 4.95
CA ALA A 346 -5.67 3.32 5.65
C ALA A 346 -6.27 4.41 4.73
N HIS A 347 -7.38 5.06 5.14
CA HIS A 347 -7.98 6.12 4.35
C HIS A 347 -7.58 7.54 4.79
N TYR A 348 -8.39 8.54 4.42
CA TYR A 348 -8.06 9.96 4.49
C TYR A 348 -7.84 10.51 5.91
N LEU A 349 -8.49 9.94 6.92
CA LEU A 349 -8.35 10.44 8.29
C LEU A 349 -7.09 9.89 8.96
N CYS A 350 -6.49 8.82 8.43
CA CYS A 350 -5.26 8.29 9.01
C CYS A 350 -4.15 9.34 8.96
N LYS A 351 -3.47 9.50 10.10
CA LYS A 351 -2.38 10.46 10.30
C LYS A 351 -1.04 9.76 10.45
N SER A 352 -1.02 8.62 11.13
CA SER A 352 0.21 7.85 11.36
C SER A 352 -0.10 6.38 11.61
N MET A 353 0.89 5.54 11.33
CA MET A 353 0.83 4.12 11.64
C MET A 353 2.20 3.55 11.98
N ARG A 354 2.22 2.53 12.84
CA ARG A 354 3.45 1.89 13.31
C ARG A 354 3.23 0.41 13.57
N MET A 355 4.18 -0.42 13.13
CA MET A 355 4.31 -1.82 13.56
C MET A 355 5.65 -2.01 14.28
N THR A 356 5.57 -2.41 15.55
CA THR A 356 6.74 -2.78 16.36
C THR A 356 6.73 -4.29 16.61
N ALA A 357 7.84 -4.97 16.30
CA ALA A 357 8.09 -6.34 16.71
C ALA A 357 8.80 -6.36 18.07
N ILE A 358 8.16 -6.96 19.07
CA ILE A 358 8.69 -7.13 20.44
C ILE A 358 9.07 -8.59 20.61
N GLN A 359 10.37 -8.88 20.57
CA GLN A 359 10.91 -10.24 20.65
C GLN A 359 10.84 -10.80 22.09
N PRO A 360 10.90 -12.13 22.29
CA PRO A 360 10.81 -12.76 23.61
C PRO A 360 11.90 -12.33 24.60
N ASP A 361 13.06 -11.89 24.10
CA ASP A 361 14.17 -11.35 24.90
C ASP A 361 13.97 -9.88 25.31
N GLY A 362 12.85 -9.26 24.90
CA GLY A 362 12.51 -7.86 25.15
C GLY A 362 13.03 -6.89 24.09
N LYS A 363 13.81 -7.34 23.10
CA LYS A 363 14.28 -6.49 21.99
C LYS A 363 13.10 -5.98 21.18
N GLN A 364 13.09 -4.69 20.87
CA GLN A 364 12.05 -4.05 20.06
C GLN A 364 12.62 -3.55 18.73
N LEU A 365 11.90 -3.83 17.65
CA LEU A 365 12.23 -3.38 16.30
C LEU A 365 11.01 -2.67 15.70
N ASP A 366 11.16 -1.42 15.31
CA ASP A 366 10.14 -0.73 14.51
C ASP A 366 10.28 -1.16 13.05
N LEU A 367 9.47 -2.14 12.65
CA LEU A 367 9.46 -2.70 11.31
C LEU A 367 8.94 -1.68 10.28
N LEU A 368 7.93 -0.90 10.67
CA LEU A 368 7.41 0.22 9.89
C LEU A 368 6.96 1.33 10.85
N ARG A 369 7.33 2.56 10.55
CA ARG A 369 6.80 3.76 11.20
C ARG A 369 6.56 4.83 10.12
N ILE A 370 5.32 5.29 10.04
CA ILE A 370 4.89 6.38 9.17
C ILE A 370 4.29 7.43 10.09
N ASP A 371 4.96 8.57 10.21
CA ASP A 371 4.54 9.66 11.10
C ASP A 371 3.60 10.66 10.39
N SER A 372 3.59 10.64 9.05
CA SER A 372 2.70 11.42 8.18
C SER A 372 2.16 10.50 7.08
N TRP A 373 0.98 9.94 7.32
CA TRP A 373 0.25 9.11 6.36
C TRP A 373 -0.30 9.97 5.23
N ASP A 374 -0.41 9.35 4.06
CA ASP A 374 -0.98 9.94 2.86
C ASP A 374 -1.54 8.80 2.02
N LEU A 375 -2.83 8.84 1.77
CA LEU A 375 -3.56 7.77 1.08
C LEU A 375 -3.10 7.61 -0.38
N ASP A 376 -2.52 8.65 -0.98
CA ASP A 376 -1.99 8.56 -2.35
C ASP A 376 -0.72 7.67 -2.42
N TRP A 377 -0.07 7.40 -1.28
CA TRP A 377 1.22 6.69 -1.22
C TRP A 377 1.18 5.43 -0.32
N GLN A 378 0.52 4.38 -0.81
CA GLN A 378 0.39 3.08 -0.11
C GLN A 378 1.35 2.01 -0.64
N ASP A 379 2.63 2.36 -0.66
CA ASP A 379 3.67 1.50 -1.21
C ASP A 379 3.96 0.26 -0.34
N GLN A 380 4.62 -0.73 -0.93
CA GLN A 380 5.20 -1.86 -0.22
C GLN A 380 6.69 -1.61 0.00
N TYR A 381 7.17 -1.85 1.22
CA TYR A 381 8.55 -1.60 1.62
C TYR A 381 9.28 -2.93 1.78
N GLN A 382 10.10 -3.29 0.79
CA GLN A 382 10.87 -4.53 0.78
C GLN A 382 12.10 -4.38 1.67
N PHE A 383 12.30 -5.26 2.64
CA PHE A 383 13.50 -5.17 3.49
C PHE A 383 14.76 -5.50 2.67
N LYS A 384 15.83 -4.71 2.86
CA LYS A 384 17.12 -4.93 2.19
C LYS A 384 17.73 -6.28 2.57
N ASN A 385 17.58 -6.66 3.84
CA ASN A 385 17.91 -7.98 4.35
C ASN A 385 16.68 -8.53 5.06
N ARG A 386 16.44 -9.83 4.95
CA ARG A 386 15.37 -10.48 5.70
C ARG A 386 15.53 -10.24 7.21
N ILE A 387 14.43 -10.02 7.91
CA ILE A 387 14.44 -9.79 9.36
C ILE A 387 13.98 -11.06 10.06
N SER A 388 14.87 -11.71 10.80
CA SER A 388 14.50 -12.88 11.60
C SER A 388 13.69 -12.47 12.83
N LEU A 389 12.50 -13.04 12.97
CA LEU A 389 11.59 -12.84 14.09
C LEU A 389 11.36 -14.19 14.78
N PRO A 390 11.85 -14.38 16.01
CA PRO A 390 11.67 -15.64 16.72
C PRO A 390 10.21 -15.86 17.14
N LYS A 391 9.83 -17.13 17.32
CA LYS A 391 8.58 -17.56 17.91
C LYS A 391 8.30 -16.79 19.20
N GLY A 392 7.06 -16.36 19.37
CA GLY A 392 6.62 -15.57 20.51
C GLY A 392 6.86 -14.08 20.38
N THR A 393 7.50 -13.61 19.30
CA THR A 393 7.55 -12.19 18.95
C THR A 393 6.13 -11.65 18.82
N MET A 394 5.86 -10.52 19.49
CA MET A 394 4.59 -9.82 19.42
C MET A 394 4.69 -8.68 18.40
N LEU A 395 3.91 -8.77 17.32
CA LEU A 395 3.69 -7.69 16.37
C LEU A 395 2.62 -6.76 16.95
N ARG A 396 3.01 -5.56 17.37
CA ARG A 396 2.10 -4.54 17.89
C ARG A 396 1.89 -3.47 16.83
N VAL A 397 0.63 -3.28 16.43
CA VAL A 397 0.23 -2.24 15.47
C VAL A 397 -0.52 -1.12 16.18
N GLN A 398 -0.23 0.11 15.79
CA GLN A 398 -0.95 1.31 16.18
C GLN A 398 -1.23 2.15 14.94
N ILE A 399 -2.49 2.58 14.76
CA ILE A 399 -2.95 3.43 13.67
C ILE A 399 -3.73 4.58 14.30
N ARG A 400 -3.34 5.82 13.99
CA ARG A 400 -3.99 7.03 14.53
C ARG A 400 -4.71 7.78 13.43
N TYR A 401 -5.89 8.29 13.76
CA TYR A 401 -6.74 9.06 12.87
C TYR A 401 -7.03 10.45 13.46
N ASP A 402 -7.18 11.42 12.58
CA ASP A 402 -7.46 12.82 12.87
C ASP A 402 -8.71 13.26 12.10
N ASN A 403 -9.85 13.27 12.79
CA ASN A 403 -11.14 13.72 12.28
C ASN A 403 -11.48 15.14 12.75
N SER A 404 -10.45 15.97 12.96
CA SER A 404 -10.63 17.40 13.25
C SER A 404 -10.90 18.20 11.98
N ASP A 405 -11.35 19.44 12.16
CA ASP A 405 -11.47 20.46 11.12
C ASP A 405 -10.10 20.99 10.64
N SER A 406 -9.06 20.78 11.45
CA SER A 406 -7.68 21.15 11.13
C SER A 406 -6.95 20.14 10.24
N ASN A 407 -7.50 18.93 10.05
CA ASN A 407 -6.91 17.95 9.14
C ASN A 407 -7.26 18.32 7.68
N PRO A 408 -6.29 18.76 6.86
CA PRO A 408 -6.54 19.12 5.46
C PRO A 408 -6.98 17.93 4.61
N SER A 409 -6.68 16.70 5.04
CA SER A 409 -7.10 15.47 4.37
C SER A 409 -8.54 15.08 4.72
N ASN A 410 -9.20 15.75 5.68
CA ASN A 410 -10.57 15.39 6.05
C ASN A 410 -11.53 15.64 4.87
N PRO A 411 -12.22 14.60 4.35
CA PRO A 411 -13.11 14.76 3.20
C PRO A 411 -14.42 15.47 3.54
N PHE A 412 -14.64 15.85 4.81
CA PHE A 412 -15.84 16.53 5.28
C PHE A 412 -15.54 17.86 5.95
N SER A 413 -16.23 18.91 5.51
CA SER A 413 -16.27 20.21 6.17
C SER A 413 -17.73 20.66 6.35
N PRO A 414 -18.27 20.70 7.59
CA PRO A 414 -17.61 20.35 8.86
C PRO A 414 -17.37 18.83 9.03
N PRO A 415 -16.46 18.41 9.93
CA PRO A 415 -16.22 17.00 10.23
C PRO A 415 -17.50 16.26 10.67
N ARG A 416 -17.63 15.00 10.26
CA ARG A 416 -18.71 14.09 10.67
C ARG A 416 -18.15 12.82 11.27
N ARG A 417 -18.97 12.05 12.00
CA ARG A 417 -18.55 10.73 12.49
C ARG A 417 -18.24 9.81 11.30
N VAL A 418 -17.09 9.13 11.35
CA VAL A 418 -16.64 8.18 10.32
C VAL A 418 -16.51 6.79 10.93
N GLN A 419 -16.96 5.77 10.22
CA GLN A 419 -16.96 4.38 10.69
C GLN A 419 -16.16 3.49 9.74
N TRP A 420 -15.94 2.23 10.14
CA TRP A 420 -15.37 1.25 9.23
C TRP A 420 -16.21 1.10 7.96
N GLY A 421 -15.59 1.23 6.79
CA GLY A 421 -16.25 1.08 5.49
C GLY A 421 -15.26 1.05 4.32
N ARG A 422 -15.74 0.83 3.10
CA ARG A 422 -14.91 0.60 1.91
C ARG A 422 -14.65 1.85 1.08
N GLU A 423 -15.46 2.88 1.26
CA GLU A 423 -15.26 4.13 0.57
C GLU A 423 -14.07 4.87 1.17
N SER A 424 -13.34 5.64 0.37
CA SER A 424 -12.21 6.43 0.88
C SER A 424 -12.64 7.49 1.89
N ASN A 425 -13.93 7.83 1.93
CA ASN A 425 -14.54 8.74 2.91
C ASN A 425 -15.15 8.02 4.14
N ASP A 426 -15.11 6.68 4.15
CA ASP A 426 -15.15 5.85 5.36
C ASP A 426 -13.71 5.61 5.86
N GLU A 427 -13.51 4.76 6.86
CA GLU A 427 -12.14 4.38 7.28
C GLU A 427 -11.85 2.88 7.32
N MET A 428 -10.58 2.57 7.11
CA MET A 428 -9.97 1.25 7.27
C MET A 428 -8.55 1.42 7.80
N GLY A 429 -7.96 0.36 8.33
CA GLY A 429 -6.58 0.43 8.78
C GLY A 429 -5.94 -0.92 9.01
N SER A 430 -4.79 -1.17 8.39
CA SER A 430 -3.92 -2.29 8.72
C SER A 430 -2.48 -2.08 8.26
N ILE A 431 -1.58 -2.84 8.87
CA ILE A 431 -0.23 -3.06 8.34
C ILE A 431 -0.12 -4.55 8.00
N VAL A 432 0.35 -4.85 6.79
CA VAL A 432 0.61 -6.21 6.32
C VAL A 432 2.11 -6.46 6.37
N LEU A 433 2.52 -7.50 7.11
CA LEU A 433 3.87 -8.01 7.11
C LEU A 433 3.92 -9.31 6.30
N HIS A 434 4.67 -9.32 5.21
CA HIS A 434 4.95 -10.54 4.46
C HIS A 434 6.14 -11.26 5.07
N VAL A 435 5.96 -12.55 5.37
CA VAL A 435 6.97 -13.40 5.98
C VAL A 435 7.14 -14.70 5.20
N VAL A 436 8.23 -15.41 5.49
CA VAL A 436 8.44 -16.81 5.08
C VAL A 436 8.71 -17.67 6.31
N ALA A 437 8.19 -18.91 6.29
CA ALA A 437 8.47 -19.92 7.30
C ALA A 437 9.70 -20.75 6.90
N ARG A 438 10.44 -21.28 7.88
CA ARG A 438 11.64 -22.11 7.62
C ARG A 438 11.29 -23.47 7.00
N THR A 439 10.18 -24.06 7.41
CA THR A 439 9.74 -25.38 6.98
C THR A 439 8.28 -25.35 6.54
N GLU A 440 7.87 -26.38 5.80
CA GLU A 440 6.47 -26.55 5.38
C GLU A 440 5.54 -26.79 6.58
N ALA A 441 6.01 -27.53 7.59
CA ALA A 441 5.25 -27.75 8.82
C ALA A 441 5.03 -26.45 9.60
N ASP A 442 6.06 -25.60 9.70
CA ASP A 442 5.94 -24.28 10.31
C ASP A 442 4.94 -23.40 9.53
N ARG A 443 5.01 -23.42 8.19
CA ARG A 443 4.06 -22.69 7.34
C ARG A 443 2.62 -23.05 7.66
N GLU A 444 2.29 -24.34 7.75
CA GLU A 444 0.93 -24.80 8.06
C GLU A 444 0.47 -24.32 9.44
N VAL A 445 1.34 -24.36 10.45
CA VAL A 445 1.04 -23.85 11.79
C VAL A 445 0.74 -22.35 11.76
N LEU A 446 1.54 -21.57 11.02
CA LEU A 446 1.34 -20.13 10.89
C LEU A 446 0.04 -19.78 10.16
N GLU A 447 -0.25 -20.43 9.04
CA GLU A 447 -1.47 -20.18 8.28
C GLU A 447 -2.73 -20.48 9.11
N GLN A 448 -2.76 -21.59 9.84
CA GLN A 448 -3.87 -21.93 10.75
C GLN A 448 -4.04 -20.91 11.88
N ASP A 449 -2.94 -20.34 12.38
CA ASP A 449 -3.00 -19.34 13.44
C ASP A 449 -3.47 -17.97 12.93
N ILE A 450 -3.02 -17.55 11.74
CA ILE A 450 -3.52 -16.36 11.06
C ILE A 450 -5.03 -16.50 10.76
N GLU A 451 -5.47 -17.69 10.37
CA GLU A 451 -6.89 -17.99 10.17
C GLU A 451 -7.68 -17.78 11.47
N ARG A 452 -7.23 -18.37 12.60
CA ARG A 452 -7.87 -18.15 13.91
C ARG A 452 -7.90 -16.68 14.30
N PHE A 453 -6.81 -15.95 14.10
CA PHE A 453 -6.73 -14.51 14.37
C PHE A 453 -7.73 -13.70 13.53
N THR A 454 -7.86 -14.06 12.25
CA THR A 454 -8.82 -13.44 11.33
C THR A 454 -10.26 -13.71 11.74
N LEU A 455 -10.58 -14.95 12.12
CA LEU A 455 -11.91 -15.34 12.62
C LEU A 455 -12.29 -14.58 13.89
N ALA A 456 -11.34 -14.39 14.81
CA ALA A 456 -11.56 -13.59 16.00
C ALA A 456 -11.92 -12.12 15.66
N SER A 457 -11.32 -11.54 14.61
CA SER A 457 -11.69 -10.20 14.13
C SER A 457 -13.14 -10.16 13.60
N ILE A 458 -13.53 -11.13 12.77
CA ILE A 458 -14.91 -11.25 12.27
C ILE A 458 -15.90 -11.39 13.44
N ARG A 459 -15.58 -12.23 14.43
CA ARG A 459 -16.40 -12.41 15.62
C ARG A 459 -16.60 -11.11 16.39
N ARG A 460 -15.53 -10.35 16.65
CA ARG A 460 -15.62 -9.03 17.31
C ARG A 460 -16.54 -8.06 16.56
N ARG A 461 -16.52 -8.09 15.22
CA ARG A 461 -17.45 -7.29 14.40
C ARG A 461 -18.90 -7.72 14.59
N ILE A 462 -19.17 -9.02 14.59
CA ILE A 462 -20.51 -9.55 14.85
C ILE A 462 -20.95 -9.17 16.26
N ASP A 463 -20.15 -9.46 17.28
CA ASP A 463 -20.47 -9.21 18.69
C ASP A 463 -20.74 -7.73 19.00
N SER A 464 -19.98 -6.81 18.41
CA SER A 464 -20.23 -5.37 18.58
C SER A 464 -21.58 -4.95 18.00
N ARG A 465 -21.96 -5.50 16.84
CA ARG A 465 -23.26 -5.26 16.19
C ARG A 465 -24.41 -5.93 16.94
N THR A 466 -24.24 -7.17 17.42
CA THR A 466 -25.29 -7.90 18.14
C THR A 466 -25.58 -7.28 19.51
N LYS A 467 -24.56 -6.81 20.24
CA LYS A 467 -24.75 -6.06 21.49
C LYS A 467 -25.50 -4.76 21.28
N SER A 468 -25.21 -4.04 20.18
CA SER A 468 -25.95 -2.82 19.82
C SER A 468 -27.42 -3.14 19.55
N PHE A 469 -27.70 -4.16 18.73
CA PHE A 469 -29.07 -4.62 18.44
C PHE A 469 -29.83 -5.09 19.68
N SER A 470 -29.19 -5.92 20.52
CA SER A 470 -29.80 -6.44 21.74
C SER A 470 -30.10 -5.34 22.75
N ARG A 471 -29.25 -4.32 22.85
CA ARG A 471 -29.49 -3.15 23.69
C ARG A 471 -30.68 -2.30 23.21
N LEU A 472 -30.86 -2.19 21.90
CA LEU A 472 -31.95 -1.45 21.28
C LEU A 472 -33.30 -2.19 21.33
N THR A 473 -33.28 -3.53 21.28
CA THR A 473 -34.49 -4.35 21.06
C THR A 473 -34.84 -5.31 22.19
N GLY A 474 -33.91 -5.58 23.11
CA GLY A 474 -34.04 -6.62 24.15
C GLY A 474 -33.87 -8.05 23.63
N LEU A 475 -33.58 -8.27 22.34
CA LEU A 475 -33.51 -9.59 21.71
C LEU A 475 -32.06 -10.05 21.46
N LYS A 476 -31.79 -11.35 21.57
CA LYS A 476 -30.50 -11.95 21.17
C LYS A 476 -30.55 -12.31 19.69
N PRO A 477 -29.71 -11.74 18.82
CA PRO A 477 -29.79 -12.02 17.39
C PRO A 477 -29.24 -13.42 17.08
N GLY A 478 -30.03 -14.18 16.34
CA GLY A 478 -29.59 -15.35 15.58
C GLY A 478 -30.16 -15.26 14.17
N VAL A 479 -29.54 -15.90 13.19
CA VAL A 479 -30.01 -15.87 11.77
C VAL A 479 -31.46 -16.35 11.65
N ASN A 480 -31.89 -17.28 12.52
CA ASN A 480 -33.28 -17.72 12.60
C ASN A 480 -34.23 -16.63 13.10
N LEU A 481 -33.79 -15.79 14.05
CA LEU A 481 -34.59 -14.68 14.56
C LEU A 481 -34.77 -13.59 13.49
N LEU A 482 -33.74 -13.30 12.68
CA LEU A 482 -33.83 -12.30 11.60
C LEU A 482 -34.81 -12.73 10.50
N LEU A 483 -34.77 -14.00 10.10
CA LEU A 483 -35.76 -14.55 9.16
C LEU A 483 -37.17 -14.50 9.75
N THR A 484 -37.33 -14.89 11.02
CA THR A 484 -38.66 -14.88 11.66
C THR A 484 -39.23 -13.46 11.81
N LEU A 485 -38.38 -12.44 11.91
CA LEU A 485 -38.80 -11.05 12.13
C LEU A 485 -39.02 -10.25 10.85
N PHE A 486 -38.26 -10.53 9.79
CA PHE A 486 -38.19 -9.66 8.63
C PHE A 486 -38.60 -10.31 7.31
N ASP A 487 -38.59 -11.65 7.20
CA ASP A 487 -39.08 -12.35 6.00
C ASP A 487 -40.61 -12.25 5.95
N ARG A 488 -41.12 -11.18 5.32
CA ARG A 488 -42.55 -10.84 5.29
C ARG A 488 -43.28 -11.69 4.28
N ASN A 489 -42.60 -12.07 3.20
CA ASN A 489 -43.17 -12.84 2.11
C ASN A 489 -43.04 -14.37 2.35
N HIS A 490 -42.31 -14.77 3.39
CA HIS A 490 -42.07 -16.16 3.80
C HIS A 490 -41.39 -17.01 2.71
N ASP A 491 -40.56 -16.39 1.88
CA ASP A 491 -39.84 -17.07 0.81
C ASP A 491 -38.50 -17.69 1.26
N GLY A 492 -38.11 -17.46 2.52
CA GLY A 492 -36.86 -17.96 3.09
C GLY A 492 -35.62 -17.21 2.60
N ALA A 493 -35.80 -16.03 2.01
CA ALA A 493 -34.81 -15.00 1.74
C ALA A 493 -35.13 -13.73 2.55
N LEU A 494 -34.21 -12.77 2.58
CA LEU A 494 -34.49 -11.43 3.11
C LEU A 494 -34.17 -10.39 2.04
N GLN A 495 -35.21 -9.81 1.47
CA GLN A 495 -35.05 -8.72 0.51
C GLN A 495 -34.63 -7.45 1.25
N GLY A 496 -33.82 -6.60 0.61
CA GLY A 496 -33.39 -5.34 1.20
C GLY A 496 -34.56 -4.52 1.74
N GLU A 497 -35.68 -4.46 1.00
CA GLU A 497 -36.92 -3.77 1.36
C GLU A 497 -37.56 -4.29 2.64
N GLU A 498 -37.41 -5.59 2.92
CA GLU A 498 -37.96 -6.28 4.09
C GLU A 498 -37.14 -6.00 5.36
N ILE A 499 -35.87 -5.67 5.18
CA ILE A 499 -34.96 -5.31 6.26
C ILE A 499 -35.15 -3.83 6.62
N PRO A 500 -35.38 -3.49 7.91
CA PRO A 500 -35.40 -2.10 8.35
C PRO A 500 -34.17 -1.34 7.90
N VAL A 501 -34.33 -0.09 7.44
CA VAL A 501 -33.24 0.75 6.90
C VAL A 501 -32.04 0.83 7.86
N SER A 502 -32.29 0.84 9.17
CA SER A 502 -31.26 0.81 10.22
C SER A 502 -30.37 -0.45 10.24
N HIS A 503 -30.82 -1.53 9.60
CA HIS A 503 -30.18 -2.84 9.60
C HIS A 503 -29.84 -3.35 8.20
N ARG A 504 -30.38 -2.72 7.14
CA ARG A 504 -30.21 -3.09 5.73
C ARG A 504 -28.74 -3.16 5.32
N ASN A 505 -28.02 -2.05 5.41
CA ASN A 505 -26.59 -2.01 5.07
C ASN A 505 -25.80 -3.00 5.94
N ASN A 506 -26.15 -3.11 7.22
CA ASN A 506 -25.43 -4.00 8.14
C ASN A 506 -25.57 -5.49 7.81
N LEU A 507 -26.69 -5.92 7.25
CA LEU A 507 -26.94 -7.32 6.87
C LEU A 507 -26.47 -7.61 5.45
N LEU A 508 -26.73 -6.69 4.51
CA LEU A 508 -26.33 -6.85 3.12
C LEU A 508 -24.80 -6.76 2.97
N ASP A 509 -24.12 -5.76 3.55
CA ASP A 509 -22.66 -5.56 3.35
C ASP A 509 -21.79 -6.78 3.70
N PHE A 510 -22.30 -7.68 4.56
CA PHE A 510 -21.57 -8.85 5.04
C PHE A 510 -22.09 -10.18 4.47
N PHE A 511 -23.40 -10.31 4.23
CA PHE A 511 -24.01 -11.58 3.83
C PHE A 511 -24.56 -11.59 2.40
N ASP A 512 -24.75 -10.42 1.78
CA ASP A 512 -25.11 -10.29 0.36
C ASP A 512 -23.82 -10.40 -0.45
N LEU A 513 -23.51 -11.62 -0.88
CA LEU A 513 -22.25 -11.99 -1.50
C LEU A 513 -22.25 -11.73 -3.01
N ASP A 514 -23.41 -11.51 -3.62
CA ASP A 514 -23.54 -11.13 -5.03
C ASP A 514 -24.00 -9.69 -5.26
N ALA A 515 -24.19 -8.94 -4.17
CA ALA A 515 -24.56 -7.52 -4.15
C ALA A 515 -25.88 -7.24 -4.87
N ASP A 516 -26.80 -8.20 -4.86
CA ASP A 516 -28.13 -8.09 -5.48
C ASP A 516 -29.18 -7.44 -4.55
N GLN A 517 -28.73 -6.99 -3.37
CA GLN A 517 -29.54 -6.42 -2.28
C GLN A 517 -30.53 -7.40 -1.66
N THR A 518 -30.32 -8.70 -1.84
CA THR A 518 -31.12 -9.77 -1.27
C THR A 518 -30.21 -10.74 -0.52
N LEU A 519 -30.67 -11.26 0.62
CA LEU A 519 -30.02 -12.40 1.26
C LEU A 519 -30.75 -13.66 0.85
N SER A 520 -30.21 -14.35 -0.15
CA SER A 520 -30.75 -15.63 -0.62
C SER A 520 -30.72 -16.69 0.48
N SER A 521 -31.55 -17.73 0.34
CA SER A 521 -31.55 -18.87 1.26
C SER A 521 -30.18 -19.56 1.36
N ALA A 522 -29.37 -19.49 0.29
CA ALA A 522 -28.01 -19.99 0.26
C ALA A 522 -27.04 -19.14 1.11
N GLU A 523 -27.16 -17.82 1.04
CA GLU A 523 -26.38 -16.88 1.85
C GLU A 523 -26.76 -16.94 3.32
N LEU A 524 -28.06 -17.05 3.63
CA LEU A 524 -28.55 -17.23 4.99
C LEU A 524 -28.13 -18.58 5.58
N LYS A 525 -28.10 -19.65 4.78
CA LYS A 525 -27.56 -20.94 5.20
C LYS A 525 -26.05 -20.83 5.50
N ARG A 526 -25.29 -20.15 4.64
CA ARG A 526 -23.86 -19.87 4.87
C ARG A 526 -23.64 -19.03 6.13
N ALA A 527 -24.46 -18.01 6.36
CA ALA A 527 -24.42 -17.18 7.56
C ALA A 527 -24.67 -18.01 8.85
N ARG A 528 -25.59 -19.00 8.79
CA ARG A 528 -25.83 -19.94 9.91
C ARG A 528 -24.65 -20.84 10.19
N GLU A 529 -24.07 -21.44 9.15
CA GLU A 529 -22.86 -22.27 9.27
C GLU A 529 -21.68 -21.45 9.81
N LEU A 530 -21.57 -20.19 9.37
CA LEU A 530 -20.61 -19.21 9.87
C LEU A 530 -20.76 -18.99 11.37
N TYR A 531 -21.97 -18.63 11.78
CA TYR A 531 -22.28 -18.37 13.18
C TYR A 531 -22.05 -19.61 14.06
N ALA A 532 -22.45 -20.80 13.62
CA ALA A 532 -22.30 -22.03 14.39
C ALA A 532 -20.83 -22.37 14.69
N LYS A 533 -19.92 -22.22 13.73
CA LYS A 533 -18.49 -22.47 13.95
C LYS A 533 -17.82 -21.38 14.80
N LEU A 534 -18.21 -20.12 14.65
CA LEU A 534 -17.71 -19.03 15.51
C LEU A 534 -18.08 -19.22 16.99
N MET A 535 -19.17 -19.94 17.25
CA MET A 535 -19.63 -20.30 18.60
C MET A 535 -19.05 -21.63 19.11
N GLN A 536 -18.54 -22.51 18.23
CA GLN A 536 -17.86 -23.76 18.64
C GLN A 536 -16.42 -23.52 19.12
N SER A 537 -15.77 -22.43 18.67
CA SER A 537 -14.44 -22.07 19.16
C SER A 537 -14.42 -21.55 20.61
N ASP A 538 -15.57 -21.55 21.30
CA ASP A 538 -15.70 -21.21 22.72
C ASP A 538 -15.30 -22.36 23.66
N ASP A 539 -15.28 -23.61 23.18
CA ASP A 539 -15.04 -24.78 24.05
C ASP A 539 -13.57 -25.22 24.13
N ASP A 540 -12.67 -24.64 23.29
CA ASP A 540 -11.25 -25.02 23.22
C ASP A 540 -10.28 -23.93 23.77
N SER A 541 -10.78 -22.88 24.44
CA SER A 541 -9.97 -21.80 25.04
C SER A 541 -9.57 -22.04 26.49
#